data_AF-A0A7Y8KXR8-F1
#
_entry.id   AF-A0A7Y8KXR8-F1
#
_cell.length_a   1.000
_cell.length_b   1.000
_cell.length_c   1.000
_cell.angle_alpha   90.00
_cell.angle_beta   90.00
_cell.angle_gamma   90.00
#
_symmetry.space_group_name_H-M   'P 1'
#
loop_
_entity.id
_entity.type
_entity.pdbx_description
1 polymer ?
#
loop_
_entity_poly.entity_id
_entity_poly.type
_entity_poly.pdbx_seq_one_letter_code
_entity_poly.pdbx_strand_id
1 'polypeptide(L)'
;MASDLDTVRVLRALFNDMPQAPQGLTQLETVAWIQQAMSEFEGGETAYTIEHITRNSMLDLVLRMREDGPYQDDAAFDQVVEQISTPEGRKQFMDWCILARKSVDATARLLNRAKPAWSEPGPFFTADADEVARFVAGDVSGPGPLFSEYATRADVRGVGVFEQEPERVHEFDWGFVTEEPGAWNFYVAEVWRRGTVGYFERFLSAWLLETGAVPATGAVPPPVPFGLEVGHGIETFSALRLLTEGDMADPALRLWLGDVFISLMLPAMAGRALDPDYDFPLAVQPDA
;
A
#
# COMPACT_ATOMS: atom_id res chain seq x y z
N MET A 1 0.69 2.09 25.58
CA MET A 1 0.68 3.43 24.96
C MET A 1 1.78 4.23 25.63
N ALA A 2 2.74 4.76 24.87
CA ALA A 2 3.83 5.55 25.41
C ALA A 2 3.24 6.85 25.96
N SER A 3 3.69 7.25 27.14
CA SER A 3 3.21 8.49 27.75
C SER A 3 3.92 9.71 27.16
N ASP A 4 3.32 10.90 27.30
CA ASP A 4 4.01 12.16 26.96
C ASP A 4 5.34 12.31 27.70
N LEU A 5 5.42 11.76 28.92
CA LEU A 5 6.66 11.72 29.69
C LEU A 5 7.71 10.83 29.02
N ASP A 6 7.33 9.67 28.48
CA ASP A 6 8.24 8.76 27.75
C ASP A 6 8.78 9.46 26.51
N THR A 7 7.92 10.15 25.75
CA THR A 7 8.32 10.97 24.59
C THR A 7 9.36 12.02 24.98
N VAL A 8 9.13 12.77 26.06
CA VAL A 8 10.08 13.78 26.53
C VAL A 8 11.40 13.16 26.98
N ARG A 9 11.38 11.99 27.64
CA ARG A 9 12.59 11.29 28.08
C ARG A 9 13.45 10.84 26.90
N VAL A 10 12.82 10.26 25.87
CA VAL A 10 13.50 9.79 24.66
C VAL A 10 14.04 10.98 23.85
N LEU A 11 13.24 12.03 23.66
CA LEU A 11 13.69 13.27 23.00
C LEU A 11 14.91 13.87 23.69
N ARG A 12 14.89 13.96 25.03
CA ARG A 12 16.05 14.45 25.78
C ARG A 12 17.26 13.56 25.62
N ALA A 13 17.11 12.24 25.63
CA ALA A 13 18.24 11.34 25.43
C ALA A 13 18.83 11.47 24.02
N LEU A 14 17.98 11.53 22.99
CA LEU A 14 18.41 11.57 21.59
C LEU A 14 19.04 12.89 21.18
N PHE A 15 18.62 14.02 21.76
CA PHE A 15 19.03 15.37 21.34
C PHE A 15 19.79 16.14 22.42
N ASN A 16 20.30 15.48 23.48
CA ASN A 16 21.05 16.12 24.57
C ASN A 16 22.34 16.82 24.11
N ASP A 17 22.97 16.32 23.06
CA ASP A 17 24.27 16.73 22.53
C ASP A 17 24.14 17.49 21.20
N MET A 18 22.92 17.79 20.76
CA MET A 18 22.68 18.70 19.64
C MET A 18 22.40 20.12 20.12
N PRO A 19 22.80 21.14 19.34
CA PRO A 19 22.44 22.52 19.62
C PRO A 19 20.90 22.64 19.78
N GLN A 20 20.45 23.34 20.81
CA GLN A 20 19.03 23.67 21.00
C GLN A 20 18.81 25.17 20.85
N ALA A 21 17.72 25.54 20.17
CA ALA A 21 17.36 26.93 20.00
C ALA A 21 17.08 27.58 21.37
N PRO A 22 17.64 28.78 21.65
CA PRO A 22 17.29 29.56 22.82
C PRO A 22 15.77 29.79 22.94
N GLN A 23 15.26 29.79 24.17
CA GLN A 23 13.85 30.11 24.41
C GLN A 23 13.57 31.59 24.13
N GLY A 24 12.39 31.89 23.57
CA GLY A 24 11.92 33.26 23.35
C GLY A 24 12.32 33.90 22.03
N LEU A 25 12.93 33.14 21.11
CA LEU A 25 13.18 33.59 19.75
C LEU A 25 11.87 33.74 18.96
N THR A 26 11.79 34.77 18.12
CA THR A 26 10.75 34.88 17.09
C THR A 26 10.95 33.81 16.02
N GLN A 27 9.91 33.52 15.23
CA GLN A 27 9.99 32.50 14.17
C GLN A 27 11.15 32.75 13.18
N LEU A 28 11.41 34.02 12.84
CA LEU A 28 12.49 34.39 11.92
C LEU A 28 13.88 34.21 12.55
N GLU A 29 14.02 34.53 13.83
CA GLU A 29 15.25 34.31 14.59
C GLU A 29 15.52 32.82 14.80
N THR A 30 14.48 32.01 15.03
CA THR A 30 14.59 30.56 15.11
C THR A 30 15.10 29.97 13.80
N VAL A 31 14.57 30.40 12.64
CA VAL A 31 15.05 29.93 11.33
C VAL A 31 16.51 30.32 11.10
N ALA A 32 16.89 31.57 11.41
CA ALA A 32 18.27 32.02 11.28
C ALA A 32 19.22 31.23 12.21
N TRP A 33 18.79 30.94 13.44
CA TRP A 33 19.56 30.14 14.38
C TRP A 33 19.72 28.69 13.90
N ILE A 34 18.67 28.07 13.36
CA ILE A 34 18.74 26.71 12.80
C ILE A 34 19.75 26.67 11.65
N GLN A 35 19.70 27.63 10.73
CA GLN A 35 20.64 27.71 9.60
C GLN A 35 22.09 27.84 10.09
N GLN A 36 22.33 28.68 11.11
CA GLN A 36 23.64 28.81 11.72
C GLN A 36 24.09 27.50 12.37
N ALA A 37 23.23 26.87 13.18
CA ALA A 37 23.54 25.60 13.84
C ALA A 37 23.84 24.47 12.86
N MET A 38 23.14 24.41 11.72
CA MET A 38 23.42 23.48 10.63
C MET A 38 24.80 23.72 10.01
N SER A 39 25.18 24.99 9.81
CA SER A 39 26.46 25.36 9.20
C SER A 39 27.67 25.12 10.11
N GLU A 40 27.49 25.26 11.42
CA GLU A 40 28.53 25.10 12.43
C GLU A 40 28.67 23.65 12.93
N PHE A 41 27.76 22.75 12.53
CA PHE A 41 27.80 21.35 12.92
C PHE A 41 29.02 20.63 12.32
N GLU A 42 29.58 19.68 13.07
CA GLU A 42 30.69 18.87 12.58
C GLU A 42 30.25 18.01 11.39
N GLY A 43 30.89 18.20 10.23
CA GLY A 43 30.48 17.60 8.96
C GLY A 43 29.47 18.44 8.15
N GLY A 44 29.10 19.61 8.65
CA GLY A 44 28.27 20.60 7.96
C GLY A 44 26.79 20.24 7.88
N GLU A 45 26.07 20.98 7.03
CA GLU A 45 24.61 20.93 6.88
C GLU A 45 24.06 19.53 6.59
N THR A 46 24.73 18.79 5.71
CA THR A 46 24.33 17.42 5.34
C THR A 46 24.45 16.47 6.53
N ALA A 47 25.54 16.56 7.30
CA ALA A 47 25.73 15.72 8.48
C ALA A 47 24.69 16.03 9.56
N TYR A 48 24.42 17.32 9.80
CA TYR A 48 23.36 17.76 10.72
C TYR A 48 22.00 17.18 10.30
N THR A 49 21.66 17.30 9.02
CA THR A 49 20.37 16.83 8.48
C THR A 49 20.22 15.32 8.62
N ILE A 50 21.25 14.55 8.28
CA ILE A 50 21.25 13.09 8.42
C ILE A 50 21.11 12.69 9.89
N GLU A 51 21.86 13.31 10.79
CA GLU A 51 21.77 13.05 12.24
C GLU A 51 20.37 13.37 12.78
N HIS A 52 19.82 14.52 12.40
CA HIS A 52 18.49 14.94 12.85
C HIS A 52 17.39 13.99 12.35
N ILE A 53 17.42 13.58 11.08
CA ILE A 53 16.48 12.59 10.52
C ILE A 53 16.64 11.26 11.24
N THR A 54 17.88 10.77 11.38
CA THR A 54 18.15 9.47 11.99
C THR A 54 17.66 9.41 13.43
N ARG A 55 17.90 10.47 14.23
CA ARG A 55 17.42 10.56 15.62
C ARG A 55 15.91 10.64 15.72
N ASN A 56 15.22 11.36 14.83
CA ASN A 56 13.76 11.33 14.79
C ASN A 56 13.23 9.93 14.45
N SER A 57 13.84 9.22 13.51
CA SER A 57 13.47 7.83 13.23
C SER A 57 13.71 6.92 14.46
N MET A 58 14.77 7.17 15.26
CA MET A 58 15.00 6.43 16.51
C MET A 58 13.91 6.71 17.55
N LEU A 59 13.42 7.95 17.66
CA LEU A 59 12.32 8.30 18.55
C LEU A 59 11.10 7.44 18.27
N ASP A 60 10.66 7.40 17.01
CA ASP A 60 9.49 6.62 16.60
C ASP A 60 9.66 5.12 16.88
N LEU A 61 10.85 4.58 16.60
CA LEU A 61 11.16 3.17 16.87
C LEU A 61 11.14 2.84 18.37
N VAL A 62 11.76 3.66 19.20
CA VAL A 62 11.81 3.44 20.67
C VAL A 62 10.41 3.56 21.27
N LEU A 63 9.61 4.55 20.85
CA LEU A 63 8.24 4.72 21.34
C LEU A 63 7.35 3.56 20.88
N ARG A 64 7.46 3.10 19.64
CA ARG A 64 6.74 1.91 19.19
C ARG A 64 7.12 0.67 20.00
N MET A 65 8.42 0.42 20.20
CA MET A 65 8.90 -0.69 21.03
C MET A 65 8.47 -0.60 22.51
N ARG A 66 8.20 0.61 23.01
CA ARG A 66 7.59 0.86 24.33
C ARG A 66 6.10 0.54 24.35
N GLU A 67 5.40 0.69 23.23
CA GLU A 67 3.97 0.44 23.12
C GLU A 67 3.63 -1.04 22.94
N ASP A 68 4.23 -1.67 21.94
CA ASP A 68 3.86 -3.03 21.49
C ASP A 68 5.05 -3.99 21.42
N GLY A 69 6.24 -3.56 21.87
CA GLY A 69 7.49 -4.29 21.72
C GLY A 69 8.22 -4.62 23.03
N PRO A 70 9.54 -4.82 22.97
CA PRO A 70 10.34 -5.35 24.08
C PRO A 70 10.53 -4.37 25.26
N TYR A 71 10.15 -3.10 25.14
CA TYR A 71 10.37 -2.06 26.15
C TYR A 71 9.10 -1.70 26.94
N GLN A 72 8.08 -2.57 26.93
CA GLN A 72 6.88 -2.39 27.75
C GLN A 72 7.18 -2.35 29.26
N ASP A 73 8.27 -3.00 29.69
CA ASP A 73 8.77 -2.93 31.07
C ASP A 73 9.59 -1.65 31.30
N ASP A 74 9.37 -0.99 32.44
CA ASP A 74 10.02 0.28 32.79
C ASP A 74 11.55 0.14 32.90
N ALA A 75 12.06 -0.97 33.42
CA ALA A 75 13.51 -1.16 33.56
C ALA A 75 14.17 -1.36 32.19
N ALA A 76 13.51 -2.10 31.28
CA ALA A 76 13.98 -2.27 29.92
C ALA A 76 13.94 -0.94 29.14
N PHE A 77 12.89 -0.14 29.33
CA PHE A 77 12.76 1.19 28.74
C PHE A 77 13.83 2.15 29.26
N ASP A 78 14.10 2.15 30.57
CA ASP A 78 15.11 3.00 31.18
C ASP A 78 16.52 2.70 30.65
N GLN A 79 16.83 1.41 30.44
CA GLN A 79 18.11 0.98 29.87
C GLN A 79 18.30 1.48 28.43
N VAL A 80 17.26 1.39 27.57
CA VAL A 80 17.39 1.88 26.19
C VAL A 80 17.48 3.41 26.15
N VAL A 81 16.77 4.12 27.03
CA VAL A 81 16.88 5.58 27.15
C VAL A 81 18.29 5.99 27.58
N GLU A 82 18.90 5.27 28.54
CA GLU A 82 20.28 5.49 28.94
C GLU A 82 21.25 5.20 27.78
N GLN A 83 21.04 4.10 27.05
CA GLN A 83 21.88 3.71 25.91
C GLN A 83 21.88 4.80 24.83
N ILE A 84 20.70 5.22 24.35
CA ILE A 84 20.58 6.20 23.25
C ILE A 84 20.98 7.63 23.65
N SER A 85 21.26 7.87 24.94
CA SER A 85 21.81 9.15 25.40
C SER A 85 23.26 9.41 24.96
N THR A 86 23.93 8.39 24.42
CA THR A 86 25.32 8.45 23.94
C THR A 86 25.40 8.22 22.43
N PRO A 87 26.38 8.84 21.73
CA PRO A 87 26.61 8.58 20.30
C PRO A 87 26.84 7.10 19.99
N GLU A 88 27.67 6.42 20.78
CA GLU A 88 27.98 5.00 20.60
C GLU A 88 26.74 4.12 20.83
N GLY A 89 25.94 4.44 21.85
CA GLY A 89 24.72 3.70 22.14
C GLY A 89 23.65 3.87 21.07
N ARG A 90 23.49 5.07 20.48
CA ARG A 90 22.62 5.30 19.31
C ARG A 90 23.04 4.43 18.12
N LYS A 91 24.35 4.34 17.85
CA LYS A 91 24.87 3.47 16.79
C LYS A 91 24.55 2.00 17.05
N GLN A 92 24.81 1.52 18.27
CA GLN A 92 24.50 0.14 18.65
C GLN A 92 23.01 -0.18 18.53
N PHE A 93 22.14 0.75 18.95
CA PHE A 93 20.69 0.61 18.82
C PHE A 93 20.27 0.48 17.34
N MET A 94 20.83 1.32 16.46
CA MET A 94 20.56 1.23 15.02
C MET A 94 21.08 -0.06 14.39
N ASP A 95 22.29 -0.48 14.74
CA ASP A 95 22.86 -1.75 14.27
C ASP A 95 21.98 -2.93 14.69
N TRP A 96 21.45 -2.90 15.92
CA TRP A 96 20.49 -3.89 16.41
C TRP A 96 19.19 -3.86 15.61
N CYS A 97 18.62 -2.68 15.33
CA CYS A 97 17.42 -2.55 14.49
C CYS A 97 17.65 -3.11 13.08
N ILE A 98 18.82 -2.86 12.48
CA ILE A 98 19.20 -3.39 11.17
C ILE A 98 19.32 -4.92 11.21
N LEU A 99 19.93 -5.48 12.26
CA LEU A 99 20.05 -6.93 12.44
C LEU A 99 18.70 -7.59 12.67
N ALA A 100 17.83 -6.97 13.48
CA ALA A 100 16.46 -7.44 13.70
C ALA A 100 15.68 -7.47 12.38
N ARG A 101 15.78 -6.42 11.55
CA ARG A 101 15.18 -6.41 10.21
C ARG A 101 15.71 -7.56 9.35
N LYS A 102 17.04 -7.74 9.28
CA LYS A 102 17.65 -8.86 8.52
C LYS A 102 17.21 -10.22 9.03
N SER A 103 16.96 -10.36 10.34
CA SER A 103 16.47 -11.60 10.97
C SER A 103 15.01 -11.86 10.64
N VAL A 104 14.15 -10.83 10.63
CA VAL A 104 12.78 -10.92 10.13
C VAL A 104 12.78 -11.28 8.65
N ASP A 105 13.62 -10.66 7.83
CA ASP A 105 13.77 -10.99 6.41
C ASP A 105 14.29 -12.43 6.20
N ALA A 106 15.19 -12.91 7.06
CA ALA A 106 15.67 -14.29 7.04
C ALA A 106 14.57 -15.27 7.47
N THR A 107 13.76 -14.91 8.47
CA THR A 107 12.64 -15.71 8.96
C THR A 107 11.52 -15.75 7.92
N ALA A 108 11.17 -14.63 7.29
CA ALA A 108 10.24 -14.56 6.17
C ALA A 108 10.75 -15.41 4.99
N ARG A 109 12.04 -15.34 4.65
CA ARG A 109 12.65 -16.21 3.63
C ARG A 109 12.60 -17.70 4.00
N LEU A 110 12.83 -18.05 5.27
CA LEU A 110 12.75 -19.43 5.75
C LEU A 110 11.31 -19.94 5.77
N LEU A 111 10.35 -19.11 6.19
CA LEU A 111 8.92 -19.40 6.15
C LEU A 111 8.45 -19.58 4.70
N ASN A 112 8.82 -18.68 3.78
CA ASN A 112 8.50 -18.81 2.36
C ASN A 112 9.16 -20.04 1.72
N ARG A 113 10.34 -20.44 2.19
CA ARG A 113 11.00 -21.69 1.75
C ARG A 113 10.39 -22.95 2.38
N ALA A 114 9.76 -22.83 3.55
CA ALA A 114 9.10 -23.93 4.26
C ALA A 114 7.60 -24.06 3.89
N LYS A 115 7.00 -23.05 3.27
CA LYS A 115 5.64 -23.13 2.72
C LYS A 115 5.61 -24.24 1.65
N PRO A 116 4.58 -25.11 1.66
CA PRO A 116 4.33 -26.03 0.55
C PRO A 116 4.26 -25.24 -0.76
N ALA A 117 4.59 -25.88 -1.89
CA ALA A 117 4.31 -25.31 -3.20
C ALA A 117 2.83 -24.93 -3.24
N TRP A 118 2.54 -23.64 -3.36
CA TRP A 118 1.18 -23.16 -3.46
C TRP A 118 0.55 -23.73 -4.72
N SER A 119 -0.69 -24.21 -4.61
CA SER A 119 -1.46 -24.59 -5.78
C SER A 119 -2.05 -23.34 -6.39
N GLU A 120 -1.97 -23.22 -7.71
CA GLU A 120 -2.69 -22.19 -8.47
C GLU A 120 -4.19 -22.22 -8.08
N PRO A 121 -4.73 -21.15 -7.47
CA PRO A 121 -6.15 -21.09 -7.15
C PRO A 121 -6.97 -21.08 -8.44
N GLY A 122 -8.13 -21.73 -8.40
CA GLY A 122 -9.11 -21.59 -9.48
C GLY A 122 -9.67 -20.17 -9.56
N PRO A 123 -10.36 -19.83 -10.66
CA PRO A 123 -11.04 -18.54 -10.77
C PRO A 123 -12.07 -18.37 -9.65
N PHE A 124 -12.15 -17.18 -9.06
CA PHE A 124 -13.03 -16.91 -7.90
C PHE A 124 -14.52 -16.91 -8.28
N PHE A 125 -14.82 -16.51 -9.51
CA PHE A 125 -16.17 -16.49 -10.06
C PHE A 125 -16.13 -16.92 -11.53
N THR A 126 -17.29 -17.04 -12.17
CA THR A 126 -17.40 -17.21 -13.62
C THR A 126 -18.27 -16.08 -14.13
N ALA A 127 -17.79 -15.30 -15.08
CA ALA A 127 -18.56 -14.18 -15.62
C ALA A 127 -19.77 -14.71 -16.41
N ASP A 128 -20.95 -14.15 -16.15
CA ASP A 128 -22.14 -14.45 -16.92
C ASP A 128 -22.05 -13.84 -18.33
N ALA A 129 -22.29 -14.66 -19.35
CA ALA A 129 -22.11 -14.27 -20.74
C ALA A 129 -23.09 -13.16 -21.19
N ASP A 130 -24.30 -13.13 -20.65
CA ASP A 130 -25.29 -12.11 -20.98
C ASP A 130 -24.93 -10.79 -20.29
N GLU A 131 -24.40 -10.81 -19.07
CA GLU A 131 -23.87 -9.62 -18.39
C GLU A 131 -22.66 -9.02 -19.12
N VAL A 132 -21.73 -9.88 -19.57
CA VAL A 132 -20.58 -9.47 -20.37
C VAL A 132 -21.02 -8.89 -21.71
N ALA A 133 -21.98 -9.52 -22.41
CA ALA A 133 -22.49 -9.02 -23.68
C ALA A 133 -23.13 -7.63 -23.53
N ARG A 134 -23.88 -7.38 -22.44
CA ARG A 134 -24.43 -6.06 -22.12
C ARG A 134 -23.32 -5.02 -21.90
N PHE A 135 -22.30 -5.37 -21.13
CA PHE A 135 -21.15 -4.49 -20.92
C PHE A 135 -20.45 -4.13 -22.24
N VAL A 136 -20.20 -5.12 -23.10
CA VAL A 136 -19.56 -4.92 -24.42
C VAL A 136 -20.40 -4.02 -25.31
N ALA A 137 -21.74 -4.18 -25.31
CA ALA A 137 -22.66 -3.32 -26.04
C ALA A 137 -22.69 -1.87 -25.52
N GLY A 138 -22.19 -1.62 -24.30
CA GLY A 138 -22.24 -0.31 -23.66
C GLY A 138 -23.59 -0.01 -22.99
N ASP A 139 -24.41 -1.04 -22.80
CA ASP A 139 -25.73 -0.94 -22.17
C ASP A 139 -25.58 -0.87 -20.65
N VAL A 140 -25.83 0.32 -20.10
CA VAL A 140 -25.69 0.60 -18.67
C VAL A 140 -26.82 -0.11 -17.90
N SER A 141 -26.47 -0.95 -16.93
CA SER A 141 -27.47 -1.52 -16.01
C SER A 141 -28.01 -0.50 -15.01
N GLY A 142 -27.16 0.47 -14.67
CA GLY A 142 -27.40 1.43 -13.60
C GLY A 142 -26.98 0.89 -12.23
N PRO A 143 -27.13 1.70 -11.17
CA PRO A 143 -26.80 1.32 -9.80
C PRO A 143 -27.77 0.26 -9.28
N GLY A 144 -27.26 -0.90 -8.92
CA GLY A 144 -28.00 -2.01 -8.35
C GLY A 144 -27.61 -2.32 -6.89
N PRO A 145 -27.94 -3.53 -6.41
CA PRO A 145 -27.71 -3.94 -5.02
C PRO A 145 -26.26 -3.86 -4.54
N LEU A 146 -25.28 -4.30 -5.33
CA LEU A 146 -23.87 -4.32 -4.95
C LEU A 146 -23.27 -2.92 -4.96
N PHE A 147 -23.62 -2.09 -5.94
CA PHE A 147 -23.26 -0.68 -5.92
C PHE A 147 -23.82 0.00 -4.67
N SER A 148 -25.10 -0.22 -4.38
CA SER A 148 -25.78 0.38 -3.21
C SER A 148 -25.16 -0.09 -1.89
N GLU A 149 -24.82 -1.38 -1.78
CA GLU A 149 -24.09 -1.92 -0.63
C GLU A 149 -22.77 -1.19 -0.44
N TYR A 150 -21.97 -1.08 -1.50
CA TYR A 150 -20.65 -0.48 -1.42
C TYR A 150 -20.70 1.03 -1.14
N ALA A 151 -21.55 1.78 -1.85
CA ALA A 151 -21.72 3.23 -1.70
C ALA A 151 -22.28 3.66 -0.32
N THR A 152 -22.89 2.73 0.43
CA THR A 152 -23.43 3.02 1.77
C THR A 152 -22.42 2.79 2.90
N ARG A 153 -21.26 2.19 2.61
CA ARG A 153 -20.24 1.94 3.64
C ARG A 153 -19.66 3.23 4.20
N ALA A 154 -19.34 3.21 5.49
CA ALA A 154 -18.86 4.40 6.21
C ALA A 154 -17.48 4.87 5.73
N ASP A 155 -16.58 3.94 5.38
CA ASP A 155 -15.26 4.23 4.83
C ASP A 155 -15.35 4.86 3.43
N VAL A 156 -16.17 4.27 2.54
CA VAL A 156 -16.42 4.80 1.19
C VAL A 156 -17.01 6.21 1.22
N ARG A 157 -17.99 6.45 2.10
CA ARG A 157 -18.57 7.78 2.31
C ARG A 157 -17.60 8.77 2.96
N GLY A 158 -16.79 8.31 3.91
CA GLY A 158 -15.82 9.14 4.61
C GLY A 158 -14.71 9.65 3.70
N VAL A 159 -14.34 8.87 2.68
CA VAL A 159 -13.34 9.26 1.66
C VAL A 159 -13.97 10.01 0.47
N GLY A 160 -15.30 9.96 0.32
CA GLY A 160 -16.01 10.71 -0.71
C GLY A 160 -15.98 10.08 -2.11
N VAL A 161 -15.78 8.75 -2.20
CA VAL A 161 -15.59 8.03 -3.48
C VAL A 161 -16.71 8.28 -4.50
N PHE A 162 -17.96 8.38 -4.03
CA PHE A 162 -19.13 8.69 -4.87
C PHE A 162 -19.86 9.95 -4.39
N GLU A 163 -19.12 10.99 -4.01
CA GLU A 163 -19.72 12.32 -3.81
C GLU A 163 -20.48 12.79 -5.05
N GLN A 164 -19.98 12.41 -6.22
CA GLN A 164 -20.69 12.47 -7.49
C GLN A 164 -20.99 11.05 -7.94
N GLU A 165 -22.27 10.77 -8.21
CA GLU A 165 -22.67 9.47 -8.70
C GLU A 165 -22.10 9.24 -10.10
N PRO A 166 -21.44 8.10 -10.37
CA PRO A 166 -20.84 7.83 -11.67
C PRO A 166 -21.91 7.74 -12.75
N GLU A 167 -21.64 8.32 -13.92
CA GLU A 167 -22.61 8.39 -15.02
C GLU A 167 -22.98 7.01 -15.58
N ARG A 168 -22.06 6.05 -15.48
CA ARG A 168 -22.24 4.69 -16.00
C ARG A 168 -21.79 3.67 -14.99
N VAL A 169 -22.73 2.82 -14.58
CA VAL A 169 -22.53 1.67 -13.70
C VAL A 169 -22.99 0.41 -14.41
N HIS A 170 -22.11 -0.58 -14.47
CA HIS A 170 -22.38 -1.92 -15.00
C HIS A 170 -22.30 -2.91 -13.85
N GLU A 171 -23.42 -3.53 -13.54
CA GLU A 171 -23.56 -4.44 -12.41
C GLU A 171 -23.52 -5.90 -12.87
N PHE A 172 -22.79 -6.69 -12.09
CA PHE A 172 -22.59 -8.13 -12.25
C PHE A 172 -22.90 -8.84 -10.94
N ASP A 173 -23.03 -10.15 -10.96
CA ASP A 173 -23.22 -10.95 -9.75
C ASP A 173 -22.02 -10.92 -8.77
N TRP A 174 -20.81 -10.72 -9.30
CA TRP A 174 -19.55 -10.69 -8.55
C TRP A 174 -19.16 -9.29 -8.07
N GLY A 175 -19.78 -8.23 -8.59
CA GLY A 175 -19.34 -6.86 -8.36
C GLY A 175 -19.96 -5.85 -9.33
N PHE A 176 -19.29 -4.71 -9.51
CA PHE A 176 -19.73 -3.70 -10.48
C PHE A 176 -18.54 -2.94 -11.05
N VAL A 177 -18.76 -2.32 -12.21
CA VAL A 177 -17.79 -1.51 -12.93
C VAL A 177 -18.35 -0.11 -13.12
N THR A 178 -17.55 0.91 -12.81
CA THR A 178 -17.89 2.31 -13.13
C THR A 178 -17.00 2.84 -14.25
N GLU A 179 -17.57 3.68 -15.11
CA GLU A 179 -16.82 4.39 -16.14
C GLU A 179 -16.63 5.84 -15.73
N GLU A 180 -15.38 6.28 -15.78
CA GLU A 180 -14.97 7.68 -15.68
C GLU A 180 -14.25 8.08 -16.98
N PRO A 181 -14.12 9.39 -17.28
CA PRO A 181 -13.34 9.82 -18.43
C PRO A 181 -11.93 9.21 -18.42
N GLY A 182 -11.66 8.33 -19.38
CA GLY A 182 -10.37 7.65 -19.55
C GLY A 182 -10.10 6.48 -18.59
N ALA A 183 -11.10 6.01 -17.82
CA ALA A 183 -10.89 4.92 -16.88
C ALA A 183 -12.10 3.99 -16.66
N TRP A 184 -11.81 2.72 -16.39
CA TRP A 184 -12.74 1.75 -15.82
C TRP A 184 -12.30 1.37 -14.41
N ASN A 185 -13.20 1.51 -13.44
CA ASN A 185 -12.97 1.09 -12.06
C ASN A 185 -13.74 -0.19 -11.77
N PHE A 186 -13.03 -1.24 -11.34
CA PHE A 186 -13.58 -2.56 -11.06
C PHE A 186 -13.70 -2.76 -9.55
N TYR A 187 -14.91 -2.99 -9.08
CA TYR A 187 -15.22 -3.23 -7.68
C TYR A 187 -15.66 -4.69 -7.54
N VAL A 188 -14.88 -5.49 -6.82
CA VAL A 188 -15.18 -6.90 -6.56
C VAL A 188 -15.75 -7.06 -5.15
N ALA A 189 -16.94 -7.66 -5.03
CA ALA A 189 -17.72 -7.62 -3.78
C ALA A 189 -17.01 -8.20 -2.57
N GLU A 190 -16.35 -9.33 -2.78
CA GLU A 190 -15.65 -10.01 -1.71
C GLU A 190 -14.45 -9.20 -1.18
N VAL A 191 -13.85 -8.34 -2.00
CA VAL A 191 -12.71 -7.50 -1.60
C VAL A 191 -13.14 -6.50 -0.53
N TRP A 192 -14.19 -5.71 -0.78
CA TRP A 192 -14.63 -4.72 0.20
C TRP A 192 -15.24 -5.37 1.44
N ARG A 193 -15.91 -6.51 1.28
CA ARG A 193 -16.47 -7.26 2.42
C ARG A 193 -15.38 -7.79 3.37
N ARG A 194 -14.19 -8.10 2.87
CA ARG A 194 -13.01 -8.49 3.67
C ARG A 194 -12.13 -7.32 4.13
N GLY A 195 -12.44 -6.10 3.67
CA GLY A 195 -11.64 -4.90 3.89
C GLY A 195 -10.68 -4.68 2.73
N THR A 196 -10.62 -3.46 2.20
CA THR A 196 -9.91 -3.12 0.94
C THR A 196 -8.39 -3.02 1.10
N VAL A 197 -7.89 -2.76 2.32
CA VAL A 197 -6.47 -2.57 2.61
C VAL A 197 -5.68 -3.85 2.28
N GLY A 198 -4.60 -3.69 1.51
CA GLY A 198 -3.75 -4.79 1.03
C GLY A 198 -4.22 -5.45 -0.27
N TYR A 199 -5.52 -5.39 -0.60
CA TYR A 199 -6.01 -5.97 -1.86
C TYR A 199 -5.61 -5.16 -3.09
N PHE A 200 -5.41 -3.84 -2.97
CA PHE A 200 -4.88 -3.01 -4.06
C PHE A 200 -3.56 -3.57 -4.63
N GLU A 201 -2.60 -3.85 -3.73
CA GLU A 201 -1.29 -4.42 -4.10
C GLU A 201 -1.41 -5.86 -4.61
N ARG A 202 -2.30 -6.67 -4.03
CA ARG A 202 -2.54 -8.05 -4.49
C ARG A 202 -3.15 -8.09 -5.88
N PHE A 203 -4.09 -7.21 -6.21
CA PHE A 203 -4.66 -7.10 -7.55
C PHE A 203 -3.65 -6.57 -8.56
N LEU A 204 -2.82 -5.59 -8.19
CA LEU A 204 -1.71 -5.12 -9.02
C LEU A 204 -0.68 -6.24 -9.30
N SER A 205 -0.33 -7.03 -8.29
CA SER A 205 0.56 -8.19 -8.43
C SER A 205 -0.05 -9.26 -9.34
N ALA A 206 -1.37 -9.49 -9.22
CA ALA A 206 -2.09 -10.43 -10.08
C ALA A 206 -2.15 -9.97 -11.54
N TRP A 207 -2.32 -8.66 -11.77
CA TRP A 207 -2.25 -8.08 -13.10
C TRP A 207 -0.87 -8.31 -13.73
N LEU A 208 0.22 -7.98 -13.03
CA LEU A 208 1.59 -8.17 -13.52
C LEU A 208 1.90 -9.63 -13.86
N LEU A 209 1.30 -10.57 -13.11
CA LEU A 209 1.41 -12.00 -13.38
C LEU A 209 0.65 -12.41 -14.65
N GLU A 210 -0.61 -11.95 -14.81
CA GLU A 210 -1.46 -12.26 -15.96
C GLU A 210 -0.97 -11.63 -17.27
N THR A 211 -0.35 -10.45 -17.21
CA THR A 211 0.13 -9.72 -18.39
C THR A 211 1.60 -9.99 -18.72
N GLY A 212 2.24 -10.91 -17.99
CA GLY A 212 3.52 -11.49 -18.42
C GLY A 212 4.78 -10.75 -17.98
N ALA A 213 4.82 -10.13 -16.80
CA ALA A 213 6.12 -9.74 -16.22
C ALA A 213 6.97 -10.97 -15.85
N VAL A 214 6.36 -12.11 -15.48
CA VAL A 214 6.99 -13.43 -15.33
C VAL A 214 5.99 -14.54 -15.67
N PRO A 215 6.27 -15.45 -16.62
CA PRO A 215 5.32 -16.50 -16.98
C PRO A 215 5.23 -17.56 -15.87
N ALA A 216 4.08 -17.64 -15.19
CA ALA A 216 3.86 -18.61 -14.11
C ALA A 216 3.73 -20.06 -14.62
N THR A 217 3.20 -20.28 -15.82
CA THR A 217 2.70 -21.61 -16.24
C THR A 217 2.88 -21.98 -17.72
N GLY A 218 3.65 -21.21 -18.49
CA GLY A 218 3.92 -21.53 -19.90
C GLY A 218 2.75 -21.29 -20.87
N ALA A 219 1.62 -20.77 -20.38
CA ALA A 219 0.56 -20.19 -21.21
C ALA A 219 1.00 -18.81 -21.72
N VAL A 220 0.65 -18.49 -22.98
CA VAL A 220 0.90 -17.16 -23.54
C VAL A 220 -0.09 -16.19 -22.90
N PRO A 221 0.37 -15.12 -22.23
CA PRO A 221 -0.53 -14.14 -21.63
C PRO A 221 -1.38 -13.47 -22.72
N PRO A 222 -2.65 -13.13 -22.45
CA PRO A 222 -3.46 -12.39 -23.39
C PRO A 222 -2.79 -11.04 -23.71
N PRO A 223 -2.70 -10.64 -25.00
CA PRO A 223 -2.09 -9.37 -25.36
C PRO A 223 -2.95 -8.22 -24.84
N VAL A 224 -2.36 -7.37 -24.00
CA VAL A 224 -2.99 -6.15 -23.49
C VAL A 224 -3.06 -5.12 -24.63
N PRO A 225 -4.22 -4.49 -24.90
CA PRO A 225 -4.36 -3.43 -25.89
C PRO A 225 -3.37 -2.29 -25.64
N PHE A 226 -2.83 -1.72 -26.73
CA PHE A 226 -1.89 -0.61 -26.65
C PHE A 226 -2.52 0.61 -25.98
N GLY A 227 -1.82 1.22 -25.02
CA GLY A 227 -2.31 2.38 -24.27
C GLY A 227 -3.31 2.06 -23.17
N LEU A 228 -3.50 0.78 -22.83
CA LEU A 228 -4.24 0.36 -21.63
C LEU A 228 -3.24 0.09 -20.49
N GLU A 229 -3.40 0.82 -19.39
CA GLU A 229 -2.54 0.74 -18.21
C GLU A 229 -3.35 0.38 -16.97
N VAL A 230 -2.66 -0.11 -15.93
CA VAL A 230 -3.28 -0.40 -14.63
C VAL A 230 -2.89 0.68 -13.61
N GLY A 231 -3.88 1.20 -12.89
CA GLY A 231 -3.68 2.07 -11.73
C GLY A 231 -3.88 1.31 -10.41
N HIS A 232 -3.33 1.82 -9.31
CA HIS A 232 -3.40 1.17 -7.99
C HIS A 232 -4.81 1.12 -7.38
N GLY A 233 -5.83 1.75 -7.96
CA GLY A 233 -7.22 1.74 -7.46
C GLY A 233 -7.48 2.51 -6.16
N ILE A 234 -6.43 2.86 -5.40
CA ILE A 234 -6.50 3.57 -4.10
C ILE A 234 -7.38 4.84 -4.15
N GLU A 235 -7.20 5.70 -5.16
CA GLU A 235 -7.95 6.97 -5.30
C GLU A 235 -9.46 6.77 -5.38
N THR A 236 -9.91 5.72 -6.07
CA THR A 236 -11.32 5.39 -6.25
C THR A 236 -11.77 4.31 -5.27
N PHE A 237 -10.89 3.90 -4.35
CA PHE A 237 -11.08 2.79 -3.43
C PHE A 237 -11.51 1.48 -4.15
N SER A 238 -11.19 1.35 -5.43
CA SER A 238 -11.59 0.22 -6.29
C SER A 238 -10.59 -0.93 -6.21
N ALA A 239 -11.03 -2.16 -6.48
CA ALA A 239 -10.14 -3.31 -6.46
C ALA A 239 -9.08 -3.24 -7.58
N LEU A 240 -9.46 -2.69 -8.73
CA LEU A 240 -8.55 -2.44 -9.85
C LEU A 240 -9.06 -1.24 -10.67
N ARG A 241 -8.14 -0.43 -11.18
CA ARG A 241 -8.44 0.64 -12.14
C ARG A 241 -7.67 0.39 -13.43
N LEU A 242 -8.36 0.40 -14.57
CA LEU A 242 -7.75 0.40 -15.89
C LEU A 242 -7.86 1.80 -16.50
N LEU A 243 -6.72 2.33 -16.94
CA LEU A 243 -6.57 3.66 -17.52
C LEU A 243 -6.32 3.53 -19.02
N THR A 244 -6.93 4.40 -19.82
CA THR A 244 -6.64 4.46 -21.26
C THR A 244 -6.37 5.88 -21.72
N GLU A 245 -5.35 6.05 -22.55
CA GLU A 245 -5.13 7.28 -23.32
C GLU A 245 -5.95 7.31 -24.61
N GLY A 246 -6.59 6.19 -24.96
CA GLY A 246 -7.40 6.02 -26.17
C GLY A 246 -8.87 6.43 -25.99
N ASP A 247 -9.65 6.22 -27.05
CA ASP A 247 -11.10 6.43 -27.00
C ASP A 247 -11.77 5.28 -26.23
N MET A 248 -12.39 5.61 -25.09
CA MET A 248 -13.20 4.66 -24.29
C MET A 248 -14.37 4.06 -25.09
N ALA A 249 -14.79 4.72 -26.19
CA ALA A 249 -15.80 4.22 -27.10
C ALA A 249 -15.27 3.28 -28.18
N ASP A 250 -13.96 2.99 -28.22
CA ASP A 250 -13.37 2.01 -29.15
C ASP A 250 -14.01 0.62 -28.93
N PRO A 251 -14.78 0.10 -29.91
CA PRO A 251 -15.43 -1.19 -29.78
C PRO A 251 -14.44 -2.35 -29.60
N ALA A 252 -13.23 -2.26 -30.15
CA ALA A 252 -12.23 -3.31 -30.03
C ALA A 252 -11.68 -3.40 -28.61
N LEU A 253 -11.38 -2.26 -27.99
CA LEU A 253 -10.96 -2.18 -26.59
C LEU A 253 -12.07 -2.68 -25.66
N ARG A 254 -13.31 -2.26 -25.91
CA ARG A 254 -14.45 -2.66 -25.10
C ARG A 254 -14.76 -4.15 -25.20
N LEU A 255 -14.64 -4.73 -26.41
CA LEU A 255 -14.75 -6.16 -26.63
C LEU A 255 -13.67 -6.93 -25.86
N TRP A 256 -12.42 -6.46 -25.89
CA TRP A 256 -11.33 -7.07 -25.12
C TRP A 256 -11.59 -7.01 -23.61
N LEU A 257 -12.07 -5.88 -23.10
CA LEU A 257 -12.42 -5.73 -21.68
C LEU A 257 -13.49 -6.73 -21.23
N GLY A 258 -14.50 -7.00 -22.07
CA GLY A 258 -15.52 -8.01 -21.79
C GLY A 258 -15.00 -9.44 -21.91
N ASP A 259 -14.54 -9.81 -23.11
CA ASP A 259 -14.27 -11.21 -23.49
C ASP A 259 -12.97 -11.74 -22.88
N VAL A 260 -11.99 -10.88 -22.64
CA VAL A 260 -10.69 -11.27 -22.10
C VAL A 260 -10.57 -10.86 -20.65
N PHE A 261 -10.75 -9.58 -20.34
CA PHE A 261 -10.46 -9.10 -18.99
C PHE A 261 -11.52 -9.57 -17.97
N ILE A 262 -12.80 -9.22 -18.16
CA ILE A 262 -13.88 -9.60 -17.24
C ILE A 262 -14.12 -11.12 -17.23
N SER A 263 -14.06 -11.77 -18.40
CA SER A 263 -14.41 -13.18 -18.52
C SER A 263 -13.30 -14.15 -18.11
N LEU A 264 -12.01 -13.77 -18.26
CA LEU A 264 -10.88 -14.69 -18.04
C LEU A 264 -9.89 -14.19 -16.99
N MET A 265 -9.40 -12.95 -17.14
CA MET A 265 -8.32 -12.45 -16.28
C MET A 265 -8.82 -12.10 -14.87
N LEU A 266 -9.85 -11.26 -14.76
CA LEU A 266 -10.36 -10.77 -13.48
C LEU A 266 -10.79 -11.90 -12.52
N PRO A 267 -11.48 -12.97 -12.96
CA PRO A 267 -11.80 -14.10 -12.09
C PRO A 267 -10.55 -14.82 -11.55
N ALA A 268 -9.53 -15.05 -12.38
CA ALA A 268 -8.28 -15.67 -11.96
C ALA A 268 -7.49 -14.75 -11.01
N MET A 269 -7.43 -13.45 -11.33
CA MET A 269 -6.81 -12.44 -10.47
C MET A 269 -7.50 -12.37 -9.10
N ALA A 270 -8.83 -12.37 -9.07
CA ALA A 270 -9.61 -12.39 -7.83
C ALA A 270 -9.34 -13.66 -7.03
N GLY A 271 -9.19 -14.83 -7.68
CA GLY A 271 -8.84 -16.09 -7.02
C GLY A 271 -7.53 -15.99 -6.23
N ARG A 272 -6.49 -15.45 -6.85
CA ARG A 272 -5.18 -15.23 -6.20
C ARG A 272 -5.21 -14.13 -5.15
N ALA A 273 -5.89 -13.03 -5.45
CA ALA A 273 -5.94 -11.88 -4.55
C ALA A 273 -6.72 -12.21 -3.27
N LEU A 274 -7.80 -12.98 -3.36
CA LEU A 274 -8.67 -13.35 -2.24
C LEU A 274 -8.22 -14.60 -1.47
N ASP A 275 -7.29 -15.38 -2.01
CA ASP A 275 -6.67 -16.49 -1.30
C ASP A 275 -5.57 -15.95 -0.35
N PRO A 276 -5.76 -16.02 0.97
CA PRO A 276 -4.78 -15.52 1.94
C PRO A 276 -3.47 -16.32 1.95
N ASP A 277 -3.49 -17.56 1.49
CA ASP A 277 -2.33 -18.45 1.45
C ASP A 277 -1.54 -18.31 0.14
N TYR A 278 -2.12 -17.65 -0.87
CA TYR A 278 -1.45 -17.39 -2.14
C TYR A 278 -0.35 -16.34 -1.99
N ASP A 279 0.87 -16.74 -2.34
CA ASP A 279 2.06 -15.91 -2.27
C ASP A 279 2.50 -15.52 -3.68
N PHE A 280 2.38 -14.22 -4.01
CA PHE A 280 2.78 -13.71 -5.31
C PHE A 280 4.30 -13.81 -5.48
N PRO A 281 4.82 -14.26 -6.64
CA PRO A 281 6.26 -14.26 -6.90
C PRO A 281 6.88 -12.87 -6.66
N LEU A 282 8.08 -12.82 -6.07
CA LEU A 282 8.78 -11.56 -5.78
C LEU A 282 8.86 -10.63 -7.00
N ALA A 283 9.05 -11.18 -8.20
CA ALA A 283 9.18 -10.42 -9.43
C ALA A 283 7.91 -9.64 -9.86
N VAL A 284 6.76 -9.89 -9.22
CA VAL A 284 5.50 -9.19 -9.49
C VAL A 284 4.98 -8.43 -8.26
N GLN A 285 5.78 -8.33 -7.18
CA GLN A 285 5.43 -7.53 -6.01
C GLN A 285 5.83 -6.06 -6.26
N PRO A 286 4.93 -5.08 -6.02
CA PRO A 286 5.16 -3.67 -6.36
C PRO A 286 6.39 -3.03 -5.68
N ASP A 287 6.87 -3.59 -4.56
CA ASP A 287 7.96 -3.06 -3.72
C ASP A 287 9.21 -3.97 -3.65
N ALA A 288 9.34 -4.98 -4.52
CA ALA A 288 10.45 -5.93 -4.52
C ALA A 288 11.71 -5.45 -5.26
#